data_AF-A0A845YAS8-F1
#
_entry.id   AF-A0A845YAS8-F1
#
_cell.length_a   1.000
_cell.length_b   1.000
_cell.length_c   1.000
_cell.angle_alpha   90.00
_cell.angle_beta   90.00
_cell.angle_gamma   90.00
#
_symmetry.space_group_name_H-M   'P 1'
#
loop_
_entity.id
_entity.type
_entity.pdbx_description
1 polymer ?
#
loop_
_entity_poly.entity_id
_entity_poly.type
_entity_poly.pdbx_seq_one_letter_code
_entity_poly.pdbx_strand_id
1 'polypeptide(L)'
;MPLFRQYTAINALGLVIAILATSCGESKVAQCNKLVEVINKGEPLATSFQQETAQSGTIFTKITNSQEAKAQATQVATTFNQFAKDWENLNQEVQTVELADETIIALQQRYVQTGNEFVQAMQDLSQVMVDLSTVEATPTGLDTLKKASSDFGTISQKMITVGQQSDQVVSELNSYCSGS
;
A
#
# COMPACT_ATOMS: atom_id res chain seq x y z
N MET A 1 5.33 -12.22 33.39
CA MET A 1 5.49 -12.03 34.85
C MET A 1 5.87 -10.58 35.09
N PRO A 2 5.19 -9.87 35.99
CA PRO A 2 5.24 -8.40 36.11
C PRO A 2 6.44 -7.91 36.94
N LEU A 3 7.10 -6.85 36.46
CA LEU A 3 8.31 -6.24 37.05
C LEU A 3 8.04 -5.10 38.05
N PHE A 4 6.81 -4.92 38.55
CA PHE A 4 6.52 -3.83 39.49
C PHE A 4 5.83 -4.34 40.74
N ARG A 5 6.64 -4.73 41.72
CA ARG A 5 6.19 -5.01 43.07
C ARG A 5 7.29 -4.54 44.04
N GLN A 6 6.92 -3.59 44.90
CA GLN A 6 7.63 -3.03 46.05
C GLN A 6 8.30 -1.67 45.83
N TYR A 7 7.51 -0.61 46.01
CA TYR A 7 7.98 0.63 46.62
C TYR A 7 7.27 0.81 47.96
N THR A 8 8.04 0.76 49.04
CA THR A 8 7.64 1.04 50.41
C THR A 8 7.85 2.52 50.75
N ALA A 9 6.91 3.06 51.55
CA ALA A 9 7.02 4.19 52.49
C ALA A 9 6.88 5.65 52.00
N ILE A 10 5.65 6.17 52.18
CA ILE A 10 5.21 7.40 52.90
C ILE A 10 6.21 8.56 53.05
N ASN A 11 5.85 9.74 52.53
CA ASN A 11 5.75 10.99 53.31
C ASN A 11 4.91 12.04 52.58
N ALA A 12 3.95 12.61 53.29
CA ALA A 12 3.11 13.73 52.87
C ALA A 12 3.80 15.06 53.23
N LEU A 13 3.78 16.04 52.32
CA LEU A 13 3.60 17.48 52.55
C LEU A 13 3.71 18.21 51.20
N GLY A 14 2.84 19.19 51.01
CA GLY A 14 2.44 19.69 49.69
C GLY A 14 3.46 20.55 48.95
N LEU A 15 3.30 20.51 47.63
CA LEU A 15 3.36 21.69 46.77
C LEU A 15 2.37 21.42 45.64
N VAL A 16 1.32 22.23 45.52
CA VAL A 16 0.49 22.26 44.31
C VAL A 16 1.39 22.84 43.23
N ILE A 17 2.08 21.97 42.50
CA ILE A 17 2.66 22.32 41.21
C ILE A 17 1.46 22.53 40.31
N ALA A 18 1.23 23.80 39.94
CA ALA A 18 0.34 24.12 38.84
C ALA A 18 0.81 23.28 37.65
N ILE A 19 0.03 22.24 37.34
CA ILE A 19 0.21 21.44 36.14
C ILE A 19 0.03 22.45 35.01
N LEU A 20 1.14 22.87 34.42
CA LEU A 20 1.12 23.36 33.05
C LEU A 20 0.41 22.24 32.31
N ALA A 21 -0.79 22.50 31.83
CA ALA A 21 -1.47 21.66 30.86
C ALA A 21 -0.69 21.75 29.55
N THR A 22 0.58 21.33 29.56
CA THR A 22 1.19 20.73 28.40
C THR A 22 0.41 19.45 28.22
N SER A 23 -0.56 19.50 27.30
CA SER A 23 -1.27 18.35 26.78
C SER A 23 -0.31 17.16 26.74
N CYS A 24 -0.56 16.13 27.56
CA CYS A 24 0.03 14.82 27.34
C CYS A 24 -0.50 14.33 26.00
N GLY A 25 0.12 14.76 24.91
CA GLY A 25 -0.08 14.17 23.59
C GLY A 25 0.24 12.69 23.68
N GLU A 26 -0.43 11.89 22.85
CA GLU A 26 -0.15 10.47 22.73
C GLU A 26 1.35 10.25 22.49
N SER A 27 1.95 9.27 23.17
CA SER A 27 3.40 9.04 23.06
C SER A 27 3.78 8.65 21.64
N LYS A 28 5.02 8.95 21.22
CA LYS A 28 5.59 8.51 19.95
C LYS A 28 5.35 7.01 19.68
N VAL A 29 5.57 6.17 20.69
CA VAL A 29 5.38 4.71 20.60
C VAL A 29 3.91 4.36 20.32
N ALA A 30 2.97 5.01 21.01
CA ALA A 30 1.55 4.75 20.81
C ALA A 30 1.09 5.18 19.41
N GLN A 31 1.52 6.36 18.94
CA GLN A 31 1.26 6.83 17.58
C GLN A 31 1.85 5.91 16.49
N CYS A 32 3.09 5.43 16.68
CA CYS A 32 3.71 4.45 15.79
C CYS A 32 2.93 3.14 15.72
N ASN A 33 2.52 2.58 16.87
CA ASN A 33 1.74 1.35 16.91
C ASN A 33 0.41 1.50 16.17
N LYS A 34 -0.28 2.63 16.38
CA LYS A 34 -1.54 2.94 15.71
C LYS A 34 -1.39 2.99 14.18
N LEU A 35 -0.34 3.65 13.68
CA LEU A 35 -0.08 3.74 12.24
C LEU A 35 0.32 2.38 11.65
N VAL A 36 1.24 1.66 12.30
CA VAL A 36 1.74 0.36 11.84
C VAL A 36 0.62 -0.69 11.84
N GLU A 37 -0.29 -0.66 12.81
CA GLU A 37 -1.45 -1.55 12.86
C GLU A 37 -2.29 -1.44 11.59
N VAL A 38 -2.56 -0.21 11.11
CA VAL A 38 -3.31 0.00 9.88
C VAL A 38 -2.50 -0.40 8.66
N ILE A 39 -1.22 0.00 8.58
CA ILE A 39 -0.32 -0.37 7.46
C ILE A 39 -0.24 -1.90 7.28
N ASN A 40 -0.18 -2.66 8.38
CA ASN A 40 -0.08 -4.12 8.34
C ASN A 40 -1.32 -4.81 7.73
N LYS A 41 -2.45 -4.11 7.58
CA LYS A 41 -3.58 -4.62 6.79
C LYS A 41 -3.25 -4.78 5.31
N GLY A 42 -2.16 -4.19 4.82
CA GLY A 42 -1.67 -4.38 3.45
C GLY A 42 -0.99 -5.72 3.18
N GLU A 43 -0.44 -6.39 4.21
CA GLU A 43 0.21 -7.70 4.06
C GLU A 43 -0.69 -8.78 3.44
N PRO A 44 -1.94 -8.99 3.91
CA PRO A 44 -2.84 -9.94 3.27
C PRO A 44 -3.20 -9.54 1.84
N LEU A 45 -3.35 -8.24 1.55
CA LEU A 45 -3.62 -7.76 0.18
C LEU A 45 -2.46 -8.13 -0.75
N ALA A 46 -1.22 -7.86 -0.34
CA ALA A 46 -0.03 -8.19 -1.10
C ALA A 46 0.10 -9.71 -1.35
N THR A 47 -0.21 -10.52 -0.33
CA THR A 47 -0.18 -11.99 -0.43
C THR A 47 -1.24 -12.51 -1.40
N SER A 48 -2.48 -12.03 -1.30
CA SER A 48 -3.56 -12.38 -2.22
C SER A 48 -3.22 -12.00 -3.66
N PHE A 49 -2.67 -10.82 -3.88
CA PHE A 49 -2.24 -10.38 -5.20
C PHE A 49 -1.12 -11.26 -5.79
N GLN A 50 -0.13 -11.64 -4.99
CA GLN A 50 0.91 -12.58 -5.42
C GLN A 50 0.32 -13.94 -5.82
N GLN A 51 -0.67 -14.43 -5.08
CA GLN A 51 -1.34 -15.68 -5.40
C GLN A 51 -2.12 -15.59 -6.72
N GLU A 52 -2.85 -14.50 -6.95
CA GLU A 52 -3.63 -14.26 -8.17
C GLU A 52 -2.74 -14.04 -9.40
N THR A 53 -1.63 -13.33 -9.25
CA THR A 53 -0.66 -13.10 -10.32
C THR A 53 0.11 -14.37 -10.68
N ALA A 54 0.47 -15.21 -9.71
CA ALA A 54 1.08 -16.52 -9.97
C ALA A 54 0.17 -17.43 -10.81
N GLN A 55 -1.15 -17.38 -10.58
CA GLN A 55 -2.12 -18.09 -11.41
C GLN A 55 -2.22 -17.46 -12.81
N SER A 56 -2.17 -16.14 -12.88
CA SER A 56 -2.23 -15.36 -14.13
C SER A 56 -1.07 -15.64 -15.09
N GLY A 57 0.13 -15.94 -14.58
CA GLY A 57 1.28 -16.33 -15.43
C GLY A 57 1.05 -17.59 -16.27
N THR A 58 0.14 -18.47 -15.84
CA THR A 58 -0.22 -19.69 -16.60
C THR A 58 -1.43 -19.51 -17.52
N ILE A 59 -2.12 -18.37 -17.39
CA ILE A 59 -3.34 -18.11 -18.16
C ILE A 59 -3.00 -17.96 -19.65
N PHE A 60 -1.96 -17.18 -19.98
CA PHE A 60 -1.60 -16.91 -21.37
C PHE A 60 -0.98 -18.10 -22.10
N THR A 61 -0.45 -19.10 -21.37
CA THR A 61 0.16 -20.28 -21.98
C THR A 61 -0.86 -21.34 -22.40
N LYS A 62 -2.12 -21.21 -21.99
CA LYS A 62 -3.21 -22.15 -22.27
C LYS A 62 -4.24 -21.63 -23.28
N ILE A 63 -4.06 -20.41 -23.79
CA ILE A 63 -4.97 -19.79 -24.75
C ILE A 63 -4.86 -20.53 -26.08
N THR A 64 -5.99 -21.08 -26.56
CA THR A 64 -6.04 -21.78 -27.84
C THR A 64 -6.75 -20.97 -28.94
N ASN A 65 -7.52 -19.96 -28.56
CA ASN A 65 -8.27 -19.10 -29.48
C ASN A 65 -8.43 -17.67 -28.94
N SER A 66 -8.88 -16.77 -29.83
CA SER A 66 -9.02 -15.35 -29.51
C SER A 66 -10.11 -15.05 -28.48
N GLN A 67 -11.19 -15.84 -28.43
CA GLN A 67 -12.27 -15.62 -27.46
C GLN A 67 -11.80 -15.91 -26.03
N GLU A 68 -11.05 -17.00 -25.85
CA GLU A 68 -10.36 -17.31 -24.59
C GLU A 68 -9.39 -16.18 -24.20
N ALA A 69 -8.61 -15.66 -25.15
CA ALA A 69 -7.69 -14.57 -24.89
C ALA A 69 -8.40 -13.32 -24.35
N LYS A 70 -9.53 -12.94 -24.96
CA LYS A 70 -10.35 -11.79 -24.55
C LYS A 70 -10.96 -11.98 -23.16
N ALA A 71 -11.51 -13.16 -22.89
CA ALA A 71 -12.09 -13.49 -21.58
C ALA A 71 -11.02 -13.44 -20.47
N GLN A 72 -9.84 -13.99 -20.75
CA GLN A 72 -8.72 -13.97 -19.81
C GLN A 72 -8.17 -12.57 -19.58
N ALA A 73 -8.04 -11.76 -20.64
CA ALA A 73 -7.64 -10.36 -20.49
C ALA A 73 -8.64 -9.57 -19.62
N THR A 74 -9.94 -9.81 -19.81
CA THR A 74 -11.01 -9.21 -18.98
C THR A 74 -10.89 -9.64 -17.51
N GLN A 75 -10.63 -10.93 -17.26
CA GLN A 75 -10.45 -11.44 -15.90
C GLN A 75 -9.25 -10.79 -15.21
N VAL A 76 -8.10 -10.73 -15.88
CA VAL A 76 -6.90 -10.09 -15.32
C VAL A 76 -7.12 -8.59 -15.08
N ALA A 77 -7.80 -7.89 -16.01
CA ALA A 77 -8.17 -6.50 -15.81
C ALA A 77 -9.01 -6.30 -14.54
N THR A 78 -10.00 -7.17 -14.33
CA THR A 78 -10.90 -7.13 -13.17
C THR A 78 -10.13 -7.36 -11.87
N THR A 79 -9.25 -8.37 -11.86
CA THR A 79 -8.37 -8.67 -10.72
C THR A 79 -7.48 -7.48 -10.37
N PHE A 80 -6.79 -6.88 -11.34
CA PHE A 80 -5.94 -5.71 -11.10
C PHE A 80 -6.73 -4.50 -10.61
N ASN A 81 -7.93 -4.27 -11.15
CA ASN A 81 -8.78 -3.17 -10.72
C ASN A 81 -9.30 -3.38 -9.28
N GLN A 82 -9.68 -4.60 -8.92
CA GLN A 82 -10.16 -4.92 -7.58
C GLN A 82 -9.04 -4.74 -6.56
N PHE A 83 -7.85 -5.27 -6.84
CA PHE A 83 -6.70 -5.09 -5.99
C PHE A 83 -6.32 -3.60 -5.81
N ALA A 84 -6.36 -2.81 -6.90
CA ALA A 84 -6.13 -1.38 -6.82
C ALA A 84 -7.14 -0.67 -5.89
N LYS A 85 -8.42 -1.06 -5.91
CA LYS A 85 -9.45 -0.52 -5.01
C LYS A 85 -9.22 -0.92 -3.56
N ASP A 86 -8.87 -2.18 -3.31
CA ASP A 86 -8.60 -2.65 -1.96
C ASP A 86 -7.39 -1.92 -1.35
N TRP A 87 -6.36 -1.65 -2.17
CA TRP A 87 -5.21 -0.86 -1.77
C TRP A 87 -5.51 0.63 -1.61
N GLU A 88 -6.38 1.20 -2.45
CA GLU A 88 -6.87 2.58 -2.30
C GLU A 88 -7.61 2.76 -0.96
N ASN A 89 -8.47 1.80 -0.59
CA ASN A 89 -9.15 1.80 0.70
C ASN A 89 -8.15 1.74 1.86
N LEU A 90 -7.11 0.90 1.77
CA LEU A 90 -6.03 0.87 2.76
C LEU A 90 -5.34 2.22 2.87
N ASN A 91 -4.98 2.86 1.74
CA ASN A 91 -4.34 4.18 1.76
C ASN A 91 -5.22 5.23 2.44
N GLN A 92 -6.55 5.19 2.22
CA GLN A 92 -7.50 6.06 2.90
C GLN A 92 -7.54 5.80 4.40
N GLU A 93 -7.60 4.53 4.82
CA GLU A 93 -7.52 4.17 6.24
C GLU A 93 -6.23 4.69 6.87
N VAL A 94 -5.08 4.48 6.23
CA VAL A 94 -3.78 4.98 6.69
C VAL A 94 -3.77 6.50 6.79
N GLN A 95 -4.29 7.21 5.79
CA GLN A 95 -4.34 8.68 5.77
C GLN A 95 -5.18 9.26 6.91
N THR A 96 -6.24 8.56 7.32
CA THR A 96 -7.16 9.02 8.37
C THR A 96 -6.68 8.72 9.79
N VAL A 97 -5.54 8.02 9.95
CA VAL A 97 -4.95 7.82 11.27
C VAL A 97 -4.55 9.18 11.86
N GLU A 98 -5.26 9.58 12.92
CA GLU A 98 -4.95 10.81 13.65
C GLU A 98 -3.62 10.67 14.40
N LEU A 99 -2.69 11.59 14.10
CA LEU A 99 -1.34 11.65 14.64
C LEU A 99 -1.03 13.08 15.06
N ALA A 100 -0.12 13.23 16.01
CA ALA A 100 0.34 14.52 16.52
C ALA A 100 1.86 14.74 16.30
N ASP A 101 2.63 13.67 16.13
CA ASP A 101 4.06 13.75 15.85
C ASP A 101 4.29 14.11 14.38
N GLU A 102 4.93 15.26 14.14
CA GLU A 102 5.16 15.79 12.79
C GLU A 102 6.00 14.84 11.90
N THR A 103 6.92 14.07 12.49
CA THR A 103 7.75 13.12 11.72
C THR A 103 6.92 11.92 11.30
N ILE A 104 6.07 11.41 12.20
CA ILE A 104 5.16 10.30 11.87
C ILE A 104 4.14 10.73 10.81
N ILE A 105 3.61 11.97 10.90
CA ILE A 105 2.70 12.54 9.89
C ILE A 105 3.39 12.62 8.52
N ALA A 106 4.64 13.09 8.45
CA ALA A 106 5.36 13.18 7.19
C ALA A 106 5.62 11.78 6.56
N LEU A 107 5.93 10.78 7.39
CA LEU A 107 6.11 9.39 6.94
C LEU A 107 4.80 8.76 6.47
N GLN A 108 3.69 8.98 7.20
CA GLN A 108 2.34 8.58 6.79
C GLN A 108 1.97 9.19 5.42
N GLN A 109 2.18 10.49 5.23
CA GLN A 109 1.87 11.17 3.97
C GLN A 109 2.68 10.59 2.80
N ARG A 110 3.97 10.33 3.00
CA ARG A 110 4.81 9.68 1.98
C ARG A 110 4.37 8.24 1.70
N TYR A 111 3.97 7.50 2.73
CA TYR A 111 3.42 6.14 2.55
C TYR A 111 2.17 6.17 1.67
N VAL A 112 1.22 7.06 2.00
CA VAL A 112 -0.03 7.23 1.23
C VAL A 112 0.25 7.70 -0.19
N GLN A 113 1.19 8.62 -0.38
CA GLN A 113 1.59 9.08 -1.71
C GLN A 113 2.11 7.91 -2.57
N THR A 114 3.11 7.17 -2.06
CA THR A 114 3.68 6.01 -2.78
C THR A 114 2.60 4.95 -3.04
N GLY A 115 1.72 4.71 -2.07
CA GLY A 115 0.57 3.83 -2.23
C GLY A 115 -0.39 4.28 -3.33
N ASN A 116 -0.64 5.58 -3.49
CA ASN A 116 -1.52 6.11 -4.54
C ASN A 116 -0.86 6.02 -5.92
N GLU A 117 0.45 6.23 -6.01
CA GLU A 117 1.21 6.02 -7.26
C GLU A 117 1.19 4.55 -7.68
N PHE A 118 1.22 3.62 -6.73
CA PHE A 118 1.03 2.18 -6.95
C PHE A 118 -0.37 1.85 -7.46
N VAL A 119 -1.42 2.36 -6.79
CA VAL A 119 -2.82 2.20 -7.21
C VAL A 119 -3.01 2.68 -8.65
N GLN A 120 -2.46 3.84 -9.00
CA GLN A 120 -2.54 4.37 -10.36
C GLN A 120 -1.85 3.43 -11.36
N ALA A 121 -0.66 2.92 -11.05
CA ALA A 121 0.03 1.98 -11.92
C ALA A 121 -0.77 0.67 -12.15
N MET A 122 -1.47 0.19 -11.12
CA MET A 122 -2.36 -0.99 -11.23
C MET A 122 -3.63 -0.69 -12.04
N GLN A 123 -4.19 0.52 -11.93
CA GLN A 123 -5.32 0.95 -12.75
C GLN A 123 -4.91 1.10 -14.22
N ASP A 124 -3.74 1.67 -14.50
CA ASP A 124 -3.17 1.75 -15.85
C ASP A 124 -2.97 0.34 -16.43
N LEU A 125 -2.45 -0.59 -15.62
CA LEU A 125 -2.26 -1.99 -16.02
C LEU A 125 -3.59 -2.69 -16.32
N SER A 126 -4.61 -2.46 -15.49
CA SER A 126 -5.98 -2.94 -15.72
C SER A 126 -6.53 -2.42 -17.05
N GLN A 127 -6.34 -1.13 -17.35
CA GLN A 127 -6.81 -0.53 -18.60
C GLN A 127 -6.11 -1.13 -19.82
N VAL A 128 -4.80 -1.40 -19.76
CA VAL A 128 -4.09 -2.11 -20.83
C VAL A 128 -4.73 -3.48 -21.10
N MET A 129 -5.13 -4.19 -20.06
CA MET A 129 -5.80 -5.48 -20.19
C MET A 129 -7.22 -5.36 -20.76
N VAL A 130 -7.95 -4.30 -20.42
CA VAL A 130 -9.24 -3.96 -21.06
C VAL A 130 -9.03 -3.71 -22.56
N ASP A 131 -8.07 -2.87 -22.93
CA ASP A 131 -7.80 -2.56 -24.33
C ASP A 131 -7.46 -3.84 -25.12
N LEU A 132 -6.61 -4.70 -24.56
CA LEU A 132 -6.25 -6.01 -25.14
C LEU A 132 -7.45 -6.94 -25.31
N SER A 133 -8.44 -6.89 -24.41
CA SER A 133 -9.66 -7.70 -24.54
C SER A 133 -10.54 -7.31 -25.72
N THR A 134 -10.32 -6.11 -26.29
CA THR A 134 -11.09 -5.61 -27.43
C THR A 134 -10.36 -5.76 -28.77
N VAL A 135 -9.08 -6.16 -28.77
CA VAL A 135 -8.25 -6.24 -29.98
C VAL A 135 -8.85 -7.16 -31.05
N GLU A 136 -8.74 -6.72 -32.30
CA GLU A 136 -9.13 -7.44 -33.51
C GLU A 136 -7.94 -7.55 -34.47
N ALA A 137 -8.01 -8.47 -35.44
CA ALA A 137 -6.96 -8.67 -36.45
C ALA A 137 -7.02 -7.59 -37.55
N THR A 138 -6.81 -6.33 -37.16
CA THR A 138 -6.86 -5.14 -38.02
C THR A 138 -5.60 -4.28 -37.82
N PRO A 139 -5.29 -3.32 -38.72
CA PRO A 139 -4.20 -2.37 -38.49
C PRO A 139 -4.35 -1.59 -37.18
N THR A 140 -5.58 -1.19 -36.82
CA THR A 140 -5.88 -0.56 -35.54
C THR A 140 -5.57 -1.50 -34.36
N GLY A 141 -5.93 -2.78 -34.47
CA GLY A 141 -5.59 -3.77 -33.44
C GLY A 141 -4.08 -4.00 -33.29
N LEU A 142 -3.32 -3.95 -34.39
CA LEU A 142 -1.85 -4.00 -34.33
C LEU A 142 -1.27 -2.78 -33.60
N ASP A 143 -1.82 -1.59 -33.81
CA ASP A 143 -1.39 -0.38 -33.10
C ASP A 143 -1.75 -0.44 -31.61
N THR A 144 -2.92 -0.97 -31.24
CA THR A 144 -3.27 -1.26 -29.84
C THR A 144 -2.28 -2.23 -29.19
N LEU A 145 -1.87 -3.29 -29.89
CA LEU A 145 -0.87 -4.25 -29.37
C LEU A 145 0.50 -3.59 -29.13
N LYS A 146 0.96 -2.75 -30.06
CA LYS A 146 2.22 -2.00 -29.90
C LYS A 146 2.14 -1.03 -28.72
N LYS A 147 1.03 -0.29 -28.61
CA LYS A 147 0.78 0.62 -27.50
C LYS A 147 0.79 -0.13 -26.17
N ALA A 148 0.03 -1.23 -26.07
CA ALA A 148 0.00 -2.07 -24.88
C ALA A 148 1.42 -2.53 -24.48
N SER A 149 2.24 -3.00 -25.42
CA SER A 149 3.63 -3.38 -25.15
C SER A 149 4.48 -2.21 -24.60
N SER A 150 4.30 -1.00 -25.14
CA SER A 150 5.00 0.20 -24.66
C SER A 150 4.53 0.62 -23.26
N ASP A 151 3.21 0.57 -23.05
CA ASP A 151 2.58 0.91 -21.78
C ASP A 151 3.01 -0.07 -20.69
N PHE A 152 3.04 -1.38 -20.97
CA PHE A 152 3.57 -2.39 -20.05
C PHE A 152 4.99 -2.05 -19.60
N GLY A 153 5.89 -1.72 -20.53
CA GLY A 153 7.28 -1.34 -20.18
C GLY A 153 7.33 -0.10 -19.27
N THR A 154 6.51 0.90 -19.56
CA THR A 154 6.42 2.13 -18.78
C THR A 154 5.85 1.87 -17.37
N ILE A 155 4.76 1.11 -17.29
CA ILE A 155 4.09 0.74 -16.04
C ILE A 155 5.00 -0.14 -15.19
N SER A 156 5.71 -1.12 -15.77
CA SER A 156 6.70 -1.93 -15.07
C SER A 156 7.81 -1.08 -14.46
N GLN A 157 8.34 -0.11 -15.20
CA GLN A 157 9.37 0.78 -14.67
C GLN A 157 8.83 1.65 -13.52
N LYS A 158 7.60 2.17 -13.65
CA LYS A 158 6.92 2.91 -12.56
C LYS A 158 6.75 2.04 -11.33
N MET A 159 6.28 0.80 -11.46
CA MET A 159 6.11 -0.13 -10.34
C MET A 159 7.44 -0.45 -9.64
N ILE A 160 8.55 -0.59 -10.38
CA ILE A 160 9.89 -0.76 -9.78
C ILE A 160 10.28 0.46 -8.94
N THR A 161 10.11 1.66 -9.47
CA THR A 161 10.45 2.90 -8.76
C THR A 161 9.58 3.09 -7.52
N VAL A 162 8.27 2.86 -7.64
CA VAL A 162 7.32 2.93 -6.52
C VAL A 162 7.67 1.90 -5.45
N GLY A 163 8.06 0.68 -5.84
CA GLY A 163 8.52 -0.36 -4.90
C GLY A 163 9.74 0.10 -4.10
N GLN A 164 10.75 0.68 -4.76
CA GLN A 164 11.94 1.22 -4.09
C GLN A 164 11.60 2.36 -3.13
N GLN A 165 10.69 3.26 -3.51
CA GLN A 165 10.24 4.35 -2.65
C GLN A 165 9.45 3.82 -1.45
N SER A 166 8.63 2.79 -1.65
CA SER A 166 7.87 2.14 -0.58
C SER A 166 8.82 1.51 0.45
N ASP A 167 9.82 0.76 -0.01
CA ASP A 167 10.84 0.15 0.85
C ASP A 167 11.57 1.22 1.67
N GLN A 168 11.91 2.34 1.06
CA GLN A 168 12.54 3.47 1.73
C GLN A 168 11.63 4.05 2.84
N VAL A 169 10.36 4.35 2.53
CA VAL A 169 9.42 4.91 3.51
C VAL A 169 9.19 3.97 4.68
N VAL A 170 9.02 2.67 4.41
CA VAL A 170 8.85 1.65 5.46
C VAL A 170 10.11 1.53 6.33
N SER A 171 11.30 1.57 5.73
CA SER A 171 12.56 1.54 6.47
C SER A 171 12.71 2.74 7.40
N GLU A 172 12.42 3.95 6.90
CA GLU A 172 12.46 5.18 7.69
C GLU A 172 11.44 5.16 8.83
N LEU A 173 10.22 4.67 8.57
CA LEU A 173 9.19 4.50 9.60
C LEU A 173 9.63 3.53 10.69
N ASN A 174 10.16 2.36 10.31
CA ASN A 174 10.66 1.37 11.26
C ASN A 174 11.82 1.93 12.08
N SER A 175 12.77 2.62 11.44
CA SER A 175 13.89 3.25 12.13
C SER A 175 13.40 4.31 13.13
N TYR A 176 12.48 5.19 12.71
CA TYR A 176 11.94 6.22 13.57
C TYR A 176 11.17 5.61 14.76
N CYS A 177 10.30 4.64 14.51
CA CYS A 177 9.47 4.02 15.55
C CYS A 177 10.26 3.12 16.52
N SER A 178 11.41 2.58 16.10
CA SER A 178 12.29 1.79 16.98
C SER A 178 13.21 2.64 17.88
N GLY A 179 13.49 3.89 17.49
CA GLY A 179 14.29 4.83 18.29
C GLY A 179 13.46 5.45 19.41
N SER A 180 13.49 4.86 20.60
CA SER A 180 12.88 5.39 21.82
C SER A 180 13.53 6.69 22.30
#